data_AF-A0A6V7HP97-F1
#
_entry.id   AF-A0A6V7HP97-F1
#
_cell.length_a   1.000
_cell.length_b   1.000
_cell.length_c   1.000
_cell.angle_alpha   90.00
_cell.angle_beta   90.00
_cell.angle_gamma   90.00
#
_symmetry.space_group_name_H-M   'P 1'
#
loop_
_entity.id
_entity.type
_entity.pdbx_description
1 polymer ?
#
loop_
_entity_poly.entity_id
_entity_poly.type
_entity_poly.pdbx_seq_one_letter_code
_entity_poly.pdbx_strand_id
1 'polypeptide(L)' 'SKECDVVHGECTQTYVPYLFLVIPLGPVTLTGQDYVLVESGCVCKPRNSALSQQPDIPTLPKL' A
#
# COMPACT_ATOMS: atom_id res chain seq x y z
N SER A 1 -2.25 13.66 -10.34
CA SER A 1 -0.83 14.04 -10.45
C SER A 1 -0.57 14.45 -11.89
N LYS A 2 0.25 15.49 -12.14
CA LYS A 2 0.52 15.99 -13.51
C LYS A 2 1.26 14.94 -14.36
N GLU A 3 2.01 14.05 -13.71
CA GLU A 3 2.71 12.96 -14.40
C GLU A 3 1.75 11.94 -15.05
N CYS A 4 0.53 11.75 -14.52
CA CYS A 4 -0.44 10.81 -15.08
C CYS A 4 -1.16 11.34 -16.33
N ASP A 5 -1.19 12.66 -16.51
CA ASP A 5 -1.84 13.31 -17.66
C ASP A 5 -1.06 13.01 -18.96
N VAL A 6 0.27 12.96 -18.86
CA VAL A 6 1.19 12.64 -19.97
C VAL A 6 0.91 11.25 -20.55
N VAL A 7 0.60 10.28 -19.69
CA VAL A 7 0.33 8.88 -20.10
C VAL A 7 -1.16 8.58 -20.31
N HIS A 8 -2.02 9.61 -20.25
CA HIS A 8 -3.49 9.46 -20.30
C HIS A 8 -3.97 8.36 -19.32
N GLY A 9 -3.32 8.32 -18.16
CA GLY A 9 -3.53 7.29 -17.15
C GLY A 9 -4.41 7.78 -16.01
N GLU A 10 -4.82 6.84 -15.18
CA GLU A 10 -5.53 7.12 -13.94
C GLU A 10 -4.59 7.02 -12.76
N CYS A 11 -4.72 7.97 -11.84
CA CYS A 11 -3.93 8.03 -10.62
C CYS A 11 -4.51 7.08 -9.58
N THR A 12 -3.81 5.98 -9.28
CA THR A 12 -4.20 5.08 -8.18
C THR A 12 -3.47 5.48 -6.91
N GLN A 13 -4.23 5.80 -5.86
CA GLN A 13 -3.67 6.17 -4.57
C GLN A 13 -2.96 4.98 -3.91
N THR A 14 -1.75 5.20 -3.43
CA THR A 14 -0.92 4.21 -2.74
C THR A 14 -0.89 4.50 -1.25
N TYR A 15 -0.95 3.44 -0.46
CA TYR A 15 -0.97 3.51 0.99
C TYR A 15 0.16 2.66 1.58
N VAL A 16 0.87 3.20 2.56
CA VAL A 16 1.88 2.44 3.32
C VAL A 16 1.34 2.13 4.72
N PRO A 17 1.53 0.90 5.22
CA PRO A 17 1.09 0.53 6.55
C PRO A 17 2.12 1.01 7.60
N TYR A 18 1.66 1.78 8.56
CA TYR A 18 2.44 2.11 9.76
C TYR A 18 1.95 1.27 10.94
N LEU A 19 2.91 0.62 11.60
CA LEU A 19 2.66 -0.20 12.77
C LEU A 19 2.72 0.66 14.04
N PHE A 20 1.64 0.65 14.83
CA PHE A 20 1.64 1.22 16.17
C PHE A 20 1.70 0.11 17.22
N LEU A 21 2.70 0.21 18.09
CA LEU A 21 2.88 -0.71 19.21
C LEU A 21 2.46 0.00 20.48
N VAL A 22 1.31 -0.36 21.03
CA VAL A 22 0.93 0.08 22.38
C VAL A 22 1.41 -1.00 23.35
N ILE A 23 2.52 -0.73 24.05
CA ILE A 23 3.06 -1.65 25.06
C ILE A 23 2.59 -1.15 26.44
N PRO A 24 1.65 -1.85 27.12
CA PRO A 24 1.31 -1.50 28.49
C PRO A 24 2.49 -1.76 29.44
N LEU A 25 2.59 -0.96 30.51
CA LEU A 25 3.56 -1.18 31.60
C LEU A 25 3.13 -2.41 32.42
N GLY A 26 3.51 -3.62 31.99
CA GLY A 26 3.12 -4.89 32.61
C GLY A 26 3.68 -6.13 31.87
N PRO A 27 3.41 -7.37 32.32
CA PRO A 27 3.89 -8.59 31.68
C PRO A 27 3.51 -8.59 30.19
N VAL A 28 4.53 -8.65 29.34
CA VAL A 28 4.45 -8.31 27.92
C VAL A 28 3.67 -9.40 27.17
N THR A 29 2.36 -9.19 27.02
CA THR A 29 1.56 -9.88 26.00
C THR A 29 1.27 -8.89 24.89
N LEU A 30 1.88 -9.15 23.72
CA LEU A 30 1.72 -8.42 22.46
C LEU A 30 0.30 -8.67 21.89
N THR A 31 -0.73 -8.04 22.47
CA THR A 31 -2.10 -8.15 21.99
C THR A 31 -2.50 -6.86 21.28
N GLY A 32 -2.63 -6.92 19.95
CA GLY A 32 -3.14 -5.83 19.12
C GLY A 32 -2.04 -4.96 18.52
N GLN A 33 -1.60 -5.30 17.30
CA GLN A 33 -0.77 -4.45 16.48
C GLN A 33 -1.67 -3.84 15.39
N ASP A 34 -2.20 -2.64 15.66
CA ASP A 34 -3.03 -1.94 14.71
C ASP A 34 -2.15 -1.30 13.62
N TYR A 35 -2.48 -1.60 12.38
CA TYR A 35 -1.84 -1.00 11.20
C TYR A 35 -2.68 0.18 10.72
N VAL A 36 -2.06 1.34 10.59
CA VAL A 36 -2.69 2.53 10.01
C VAL A 36 -2.18 2.69 8.58
N LEU A 37 -3.09 2.71 7.61
CA LEU A 37 -2.79 3.00 6.21
C LEU A 37 -2.71 4.51 6.04
N VAL A 38 -1.53 5.00 5.66
CA VAL A 38 -1.32 6.43 5.38
C VAL A 38 -1.06 6.62 3.90
N GLU A 39 -1.65 7.68 3.34
CA GLU A 39 -1.44 8.07 1.97
C GLU A 39 0.06 8.35 1.71
N SER A 40 0.64 7.59 0.77
CA SER A 40 2.08 7.64 0.48
C SER A 40 2.42 8.29 -0.87
N GLY A 41 1.44 8.34 -1.78
CA GLY A 41 1.63 8.88 -3.12
C GLY A 41 0.72 8.22 -4.14
N CYS A 42 0.93 8.52 -5.42
CA CYS A 42 0.10 8.03 -6.51
C CYS A 42 0.93 7.28 -7.55
N VAL A 43 0.40 6.15 -8.02
CA VAL A 43 0.94 5.40 -9.17
C VAL A 43 0.03 5.62 -10.37
N CYS A 44 0.59 6.10 -11.48
CA CYS A 44 -0.15 6.30 -12.73
C CYS A 44 -0.34 4.96 -13.46
N LYS A 45 -1.59 4.55 -13.67
CA LYS A 45 -1.94 3.36 -14.45
C LYS A 45 -2.48 3.77 -15.83
N PRO A 46 -1.81 3.41 -16.94
CA PRO A 46 -2.31 3.72 -18.28
C PRO A 46 -3.60 2.93 -18.57
N ARG A 47 -4.65 3.59 -19.11
CA ARG A 47 -5.97 2.97 -19.36
C ARG A 47 -5.95 1.70 -20.21
N ASN A 48 -4.96 1.52 -21.08
CA ASN A 48 -4.83 0.34 -21.94
C ASN A 48 -4.18 -0.88 -21.25
N SER A 49 -3.66 -0.73 -20.03
CA SER A 49 -3.04 -1.83 -19.28
C SER A 49 -4.05 -2.76 -18.59
N ALA A 50 -5.36 -2.46 -18.69
CA ALA A 50 -6.44 -3.30 -18.16
C ALA A 50 -6.50 -4.73 -18.73
N LEU A 51 -5.74 -5.04 -19.79
CA LEU A 51 -5.58 -6.40 -20.31
C LEU A 51 -4.52 -7.24 -19.55
N SER A 52 -3.80 -6.66 -18.59
CA SER A 52 -2.79 -7.35 -17.78
C SER A 52 -3.03 -7.09 -16.29
N GLN A 53 -4.24 -7.41 -15.82
CA GLN A 53 -4.53 -7.46 -14.39
C GLN A 53 -3.93 -8.74 -13.80
N GLN A 54 -2.69 -8.67 -13.33
CA GLN A 54 -2.29 -9.48 -12.19
C GLN A 54 -2.39 -8.57 -10.96
N PRO A 55 -3.18 -8.91 -9.93
CA PRO A 55 -3.20 -8.11 -8.72
C PRO A 55 -1.80 -8.14 -8.12
N ASP A 56 -1.19 -6.96 -7.96
CA ASP A 56 0.08 -6.76 -7.25
C ASP A 56 -0.12 -7.09 -5.76
N ILE A 57 -0.25 -8.38 -5.45
CA ILE A 57 -0.05 -8.92 -4.12
C ILE A 57 1.47 -8.97 -3.94
N PRO A 58 2.07 -8.30 -2.94
CA PRO A 58 3.49 -8.41 -2.67
C PRO A 58 3.80 -9.90 -2.47
N THR A 59 4.44 -10.50 -3.46
CA THR A 59 4.73 -11.93 -3.45
C THR A 59 5.89 -12.10 -2.48
N LEU A 60 5.56 -12.55 -1.27
CA LEU A 60 6.57 -12.97 -0.30
C LEU A 60 7.48 -13.99 -0.99
N PRO A 61 8.80 -13.78 -1.08
CA PRO A 61 9.70 -14.76 -1.66
C PRO A 61 9.57 -16.05 -0.85
N LYS A 62 9.08 -17.12 -1.49
CA LYS A 62 9.11 -18.46 -0.90
C LYS A 62 10.57 -18.86 -0.73
N LEU A 63 10.96 -19.11 0.52
CA LEU A 63 12.22 -19.75 0.89
C LEU A 63 12.25 -21.20 0.39
#